data_AF-A9KJA0-F1
#
_entry.id   AF-A9KJA0-F1
#
_cell.length_a   1.000
_cell.length_b   1.000
_cell.length_c   1.000
_cell.angle_alpha   90.00
_cell.angle_beta   90.00
_cell.angle_gamma   90.00
#
_symmetry.space_group_name_H-M   'P 1'
#
loop_
_entity.id
_entity.type
_entity.pdbx_description
1 polymer ?
#
loop_
_entity_poly.entity_id
_entity_poly.type
_entity_poly.pdbx_seq_one_letter_code
_entity_poly.pdbx_strand_id
1 'polypeptide(L)'
;MRDDFIDEEESQDILYQDVIITALAPTIDTAVADYYKNILSETPFYDSTSIKILKIERPNGNRTSHFIIDIEVKPFIGPHITVGKDRISIELTYPESPKLLKFKHIKDYPLPERYKDLYLH
;
A
#
# COMPACT_ATOMS: atom_id res chain seq x y z
N MET A 1 -2.82 -0.71 42.28
CA MET A 1 -3.32 0.08 41.14
C MET A 1 -2.43 -0.31 39.97
N ARG A 2 -2.90 -1.23 39.11
CA ARG A 2 -2.24 -1.53 37.84
C ARG A 2 -2.93 -0.61 36.84
N ASP A 3 -2.14 0.16 36.10
CA ASP A 3 -2.64 1.03 35.04
C ASP A 3 -3.59 0.23 34.15
N ASP A 4 -4.81 0.74 34.02
CA ASP A 4 -5.75 0.32 33.00
C ASP A 4 -5.07 0.60 31.65
N PHE A 5 -4.60 -0.45 30.99
CA PHE A 5 -4.33 -0.40 29.57
C PHE A 5 -5.65 -0.06 28.91
N ILE A 6 -5.80 1.20 28.51
CA ILE A 6 -6.86 1.60 27.60
C ILE A 6 -6.54 0.87 26.30
N ASP A 7 -7.21 -0.27 26.08
CA ASP A 7 -7.42 -0.77 24.72
C ASP A 7 -8.10 0.40 23.99
N GLU A 8 -7.35 1.10 23.15
CA GLU A 8 -7.95 2.00 22.17
C GLU A 8 -8.87 1.11 21.32
N GLU A 9 -10.17 1.19 21.58
CA GLU A 9 -11.18 0.41 20.87
C GLU A 9 -10.96 0.62 19.36
N GLU A 10 -10.62 -0.47 18.66
CA GLU A 10 -10.30 -0.41 17.23
C GLU A 10 -11.48 0.21 16.48
N SER A 11 -11.27 1.40 15.92
CA SER A 11 -12.35 2.09 15.21
C SER A 11 -12.78 1.26 14.00
N GLN A 12 -14.09 1.20 13.73
CA GLN A 12 -14.63 0.51 12.55
C GLN A 12 -13.97 0.98 11.24
N ASP A 13 -13.54 2.23 11.19
CA ASP A 13 -12.84 2.80 10.04
C ASP A 13 -11.46 2.14 9.78
N ILE A 14 -10.71 1.84 10.85
CA ILE A 14 -9.43 1.11 10.76
C ILE A 14 -9.67 -0.31 10.27
N LEU A 15 -10.67 -1.00 10.84
CA LEU A 15 -11.03 -2.35 10.41
C LEU A 15 -11.42 -2.38 8.93
N TYR A 16 -12.23 -1.44 8.46
CA TYR A 16 -12.61 -1.35 7.04
C TYR A 16 -11.41 -1.02 6.15
N GLN A 17 -10.52 -0.14 6.58
CA GLN A 17 -9.29 0.15 5.86
C GLN A 17 -8.43 -1.13 5.71
N ASP A 18 -8.23 -1.88 6.79
CA ASP A 18 -7.42 -3.11 6.78
C ASP A 18 -8.03 -4.20 5.89
N VAL A 19 -9.36 -4.34 5.92
CA VAL A 19 -10.08 -5.25 5.01
C VAL A 19 -9.90 -4.83 3.55
N ILE A 20 -10.03 -3.54 3.23
CA ILE A 20 -9.83 -3.02 1.87
C ILE A 20 -8.40 -3.27 1.41
N ILE A 21 -7.41 -2.91 2.23
CA ILE A 21 -5.98 -3.11 1.89
C ILE A 21 -5.70 -4.59 1.67
N THR A 22 -6.20 -5.47 2.54
CA THR A 22 -6.04 -6.93 2.41
C THR A 22 -6.66 -7.45 1.11
N ALA A 23 -7.84 -6.95 0.72
CA ALA A 23 -8.48 -7.34 -0.54
C ALA A 23 -7.70 -6.86 -1.78
N LEU A 24 -6.98 -5.75 -1.68
CA LEU A 24 -6.19 -5.16 -2.77
C LEU A 24 -4.74 -5.67 -2.80
N ALA A 25 -4.28 -6.37 -1.76
CA ALA A 25 -2.89 -6.78 -1.58
C ALA A 25 -2.27 -7.46 -2.81
N PRO A 26 -2.91 -8.43 -3.50
CA PRO A 26 -2.30 -9.06 -4.68
C PRO A 26 -1.95 -8.08 -5.81
N THR A 27 -2.79 -7.05 -5.99
CA THR A 27 -2.58 -6.01 -7.01
C THR A 27 -1.49 -5.02 -6.57
N ILE A 28 -1.44 -4.69 -5.28
CA ILE A 28 -0.40 -3.82 -4.70
C ILE A 28 0.96 -4.52 -4.74
N ASP A 29 1.03 -5.79 -4.35
CA ASP A 29 2.23 -6.63 -4.40
C ASP A 29 2.83 -6.65 -5.81
N THR A 30 1.99 -6.93 -6.81
CA THR A 30 2.42 -6.97 -8.20
C THR A 30 2.95 -5.61 -8.66
N ALA A 31 2.24 -4.51 -8.33
CA ALA A 31 2.64 -3.16 -8.72
C ALA A 31 3.96 -2.72 -8.08
N VAL A 32 4.17 -3.01 -6.78
CA VAL A 32 5.40 -2.71 -6.06
C VAL A 32 6.55 -3.57 -6.60
N ALA A 33 6.35 -4.89 -6.72
CA ALA A 33 7.36 -5.80 -7.24
C ALA A 33 7.80 -5.42 -8.67
N ASP A 34 6.85 -5.10 -9.56
CA ASP A 34 7.15 -4.73 -10.94
C ASP A 34 7.98 -3.44 -11.05
N TYR A 35 7.79 -2.48 -10.14
CA TYR A 35 8.57 -1.26 -10.12
C TYR A 35 9.98 -1.49 -9.54
N TYR A 36 10.08 -2.12 -8.36
CA TYR A 36 11.35 -2.21 -7.64
C TYR A 36 12.27 -3.33 -8.11
N LYS A 37 11.79 -4.33 -8.87
CA LYS A 37 12.63 -5.45 -9.37
C LYS A 37 13.84 -5.03 -10.20
N ASN A 38 13.83 -3.82 -10.77
CA ASN A 38 14.94 -3.26 -11.56
C ASN A 38 15.77 -2.23 -10.79
N ILE A 39 15.43 -1.95 -9.53
CA ILE A 39 16.06 -0.95 -8.67
C ILE A 39 16.78 -1.63 -7.51
N LEU A 40 16.11 -2.63 -6.91
CA LEU A 40 16.55 -3.32 -5.71
C LEU A 40 16.66 -4.82 -5.98
N SER A 41 17.64 -5.46 -5.35
CA SER A 41 17.84 -6.91 -5.38
C SER A 41 16.75 -7.66 -4.62
N GLU A 42 16.07 -6.99 -3.70
CA GLU A 42 14.95 -7.50 -2.92
C GLU A 42 13.69 -6.65 -3.15
N THR A 43 12.53 -7.31 -3.23
CA THR A 43 11.24 -6.62 -3.33
C THR A 43 10.90 -5.98 -1.98
N PRO A 44 10.63 -4.67 -1.94
CA PRO A 44 10.21 -4.01 -0.72
C PRO A 44 8.88 -4.54 -0.19
N PHE A 45 8.77 -4.61 1.13
CA PHE A 45 7.56 -4.98 1.85
C PHE A 45 6.69 -3.76 2.16
N TYR A 46 5.46 -4.01 2.54
CA TYR A 46 4.55 -3.02 3.11
C TYR A 46 3.60 -3.72 4.09
N ASP A 47 2.99 -2.94 4.97
CA ASP A 47 1.90 -3.36 5.86
C ASP A 47 0.74 -2.36 5.78
N SER A 48 -0.38 -2.64 6.45
CA SER A 48 -1.56 -1.77 6.42
C SER A 48 -1.27 -0.36 6.95
N THR A 49 -0.35 -0.21 7.89
CA THR A 49 0.04 1.09 8.47
C THR A 49 0.90 1.92 7.51
N SER A 50 1.61 1.27 6.60
CA SER A 50 2.41 1.91 5.55
C SER A 50 1.61 2.35 4.32
N ILE A 51 0.31 2.02 4.29
CA ILE A 51 -0.63 2.39 3.22
C ILE A 51 -1.60 3.45 3.73
N LYS A 52 -1.85 4.44 2.88
CA LYS A 52 -2.88 5.45 3.09
C LYS A 52 -3.85 5.45 1.93
N ILE A 53 -5.14 5.21 2.21
CA ILE A 53 -6.21 5.45 1.23
C ILE A 53 -6.36 6.97 1.07
N LEU A 54 -6.10 7.47 -0.14
CA LEU A 54 -6.22 8.90 -0.46
C LEU A 54 -7.65 9.24 -0.85
N LYS A 55 -8.27 8.39 -1.67
CA LYS A 55 -9.61 8.61 -2.19
C LYS A 55 -10.24 7.30 -2.63
N ILE A 56 -11.55 7.18 -2.43
CA ILE A 56 -12.37 6.16 -3.06
C ILE A 56 -13.46 6.88 -3.86
N GLU A 57 -13.50 6.61 -5.15
CA GLU A 57 -14.53 7.10 -6.06
C GLU A 57 -15.47 5.97 -6.47
N ARG A 58 -16.74 6.33 -6.66
CA ARG A 58 -17.75 5.46 -7.24
C ARG A 58 -18.31 6.14 -8.48
N PRO A 59 -17.71 5.95 -9.66
CA PRO A 59 -17.99 6.79 -10.82
C PRO A 59 -19.39 6.54 -11.42
N ASN A 60 -20.00 5.38 -11.15
CA ASN A 60 -21.31 4.99 -11.70
C ASN A 60 -22.50 5.30 -10.78
N GLY A 61 -22.35 6.24 -9.83
CA GLY A 61 -23.42 6.65 -8.92
C GLY A 61 -23.61 5.70 -7.74
N ASN A 62 -24.66 5.87 -6.94
CA ASN A 62 -24.81 5.18 -5.64
C ASN A 62 -25.09 3.67 -5.77
N ARG A 63 -24.60 2.90 -4.78
CA ARG A 63 -24.84 1.44 -4.63
C ARG A 63 -24.40 0.57 -5.82
N THR A 64 -23.34 0.97 -6.53
CA THR A 64 -22.64 0.12 -7.49
C THR A 64 -21.46 -0.61 -6.84
N SER A 65 -21.04 -1.70 -7.46
CA SER A 65 -19.87 -2.49 -7.07
C SER A 65 -18.64 -2.18 -7.94
N HIS A 66 -18.55 -0.94 -8.42
CA HIS A 66 -17.45 -0.44 -9.25
C HIS A 66 -16.84 0.78 -8.56
N PHE A 67 -15.56 0.66 -8.21
CA PHE A 67 -14.82 1.64 -7.42
C PHE A 67 -13.46 1.92 -8.05
N ILE A 68 -13.00 3.15 -7.90
CA ILE A 68 -11.63 3.54 -8.18
C ILE A 68 -11.01 3.97 -6.86
N ILE A 69 -9.96 3.29 -6.45
CA ILE A 69 -9.29 3.48 -5.16
C ILE A 69 -7.89 4.01 -5.44
N ASP A 70 -7.63 5.22 -4.95
CA ASP A 70 -6.31 5.81 -4.96
C ASP A 70 -5.65 5.63 -3.60
N ILE A 71 -4.51 4.96 -3.59
CA ILE A 71 -3.71 4.75 -2.39
C ILE A 71 -2.31 5.35 -2.54
N GLU A 72 -1.71 5.64 -1.39
CA GLU A 72 -0.31 5.97 -1.23
C GLU A 72 0.37 4.85 -0.44
N VAL A 73 1.44 4.28 -0.98
CA VAL A 73 2.20 3.19 -0.35
C VAL A 73 3.60 3.69 -0.02
N LYS A 74 4.09 3.37 1.18
CA LYS A 74 5.47 3.62 1.60
C LYS A 74 6.18 2.29 1.78
N PRO A 75 6.66 1.68 0.68
CA PRO A 75 7.38 0.42 0.76
C PRO A 75 8.65 0.56 1.59
N PHE A 76 9.02 -0.52 2.27
CA PHE A 76 10.19 -0.58 3.15
C PHE A 76 10.97 -1.90 3.02
N ILE A 77 12.24 -1.87 3.41
CA ILE A 77 13.09 -3.06 3.54
C ILE A 77 13.54 -3.22 4.99
N GLY A 78 13.72 -4.47 5.43
CA GLY A 78 14.29 -4.80 6.72
C GLY A 78 13.46 -4.22 7.89
N PRO A 79 14.08 -3.52 8.85
CA PRO A 79 13.39 -2.96 10.02
C PRO A 79 12.62 -1.68 9.67
N HIS A 80 11.71 -1.76 8.69
CA HIS A 80 10.85 -0.66 8.23
C HIS A 80 11.60 0.55 7.67
N ILE A 81 12.71 0.32 6.95
CA ILE A 81 13.43 1.39 6.24
C ILE A 81 12.67 1.73 4.97
N THR A 82 11.92 2.84 4.98
CA THR A 82 11.21 3.31 3.80
C THR A 82 12.17 3.55 2.64
N VAL A 83 11.86 2.99 1.47
CA VAL A 83 12.68 3.13 0.26
C VAL A 83 12.05 4.02 -0.79
N GLY A 84 10.73 4.16 -0.73
CA GLY A 84 10.02 5.00 -1.66
C GLY A 84 8.66 5.43 -1.17
N LYS A 85 8.02 6.21 -2.03
CA LYS A 85 6.65 6.69 -1.86
C LYS A 85 5.97 6.60 -3.20
N ASP A 86 4.94 5.77 -3.26
CA ASP A 86 4.27 5.43 -4.50
C ASP A 86 2.79 5.76 -4.40
N ARG A 87 2.19 6.07 -5.55
CA ARG A 87 0.75 6.22 -5.71
C ARG A 87 0.23 5.17 -6.66
N ILE A 88 -0.80 4.48 -6.23
CA ILE A 88 -1.41 3.38 -6.98
C ILE A 88 -2.90 3.69 -7.11
N SER A 89 -3.39 3.64 -8.34
CA SER A 89 -4.82 3.71 -8.65
C SER A 89 -5.29 2.31 -9.03
N ILE A 90 -6.27 1.78 -8.30
CA ILE A 90 -6.79 0.42 -8.49
C ILE A 90 -8.28 0.50 -8.80
N GLU A 91 -8.68 -0.19 -9.88
CA GLU A 91 -10.08 -0.45 -10.18
C GLU A 91 -10.54 -1.70 -9.43
N LEU A 92 -11.62 -1.59 -8.67
CA LEU A 92 -12.26 -2.69 -7.98
C LEU A 92 -13.70 -2.81 -8.49
N THR A 93 -13.96 -3.83 -9.29
CA THR A 93 -15.26 -4.04 -9.97
C THR A 93 -15.74 -5.47 -9.76
N TYR A 94 -16.89 -5.70 -9.14
CA TYR A 94 -17.50 -7.03 -9.12
C TYR A 94 -18.13 -7.37 -10.48
N PRO A 95 -17.93 -8.58 -11.03
CA PRO A 95 -17.33 -9.78 -10.44
C PRO A 95 -15.83 -9.98 -10.76
N GLU A 96 -15.14 -8.96 -11.23
CA GLU A 96 -13.77 -9.03 -11.68
C GLU A 96 -12.77 -8.88 -10.52
N SER A 97 -11.55 -9.38 -10.71
CA SER A 97 -10.44 -9.14 -9.79
C SER A 97 -9.98 -7.68 -9.86
N PRO A 98 -9.38 -7.13 -8.78
CA PRO A 98 -8.89 -5.76 -8.79
C PRO A 98 -7.81 -5.57 -9.86
N LYS A 99 -7.88 -4.45 -10.60
CA LYS A 99 -6.97 -4.14 -11.71
C LYS A 99 -6.16 -2.89 -11.41
N LEU A 100 -4.86 -2.96 -11.69
CA LEU A 100 -3.99 -1.80 -11.65
C LEU A 100 -4.34 -0.85 -12.80
N LEU A 101 -4.84 0.35 -12.48
CA LEU A 101 -5.07 1.40 -13.49
C LEU A 101 -3.81 2.22 -13.72
N LYS A 102 -3.10 2.56 -12.64
CA LYS A 102 -1.94 3.44 -12.69
C LYS A 102 -1.01 3.21 -11.52
N PHE A 103 0.29 3.19 -11.82
CA PHE A 103 1.35 3.29 -10.83
C PHE A 103 2.15 4.57 -11.07
N LYS A 104 2.42 5.33 -10.01
CA LYS A 104 3.25 6.53 -10.06
C LYS A 104 4.17 6.59 -8.86
N HIS A 105 5.46 6.47 -9.10
CA HIS A 105 6.48 6.78 -8.11
C HIS A 105 6.54 8.29 -7.83
N ILE A 106 6.63 8.67 -6.56
CA ILE A 106 6.61 10.07 -6.10
C ILE A 106 7.98 10.51 -5.61
N LYS A 107 8.65 9.66 -4.82
CA LYS A 107 9.90 10.03 -4.15
C LYS A 107 10.66 8.79 -3.68
N ASP A 108 11.97 8.79 -3.87
CA ASP A 108 12.90 7.86 -3.26
C ASP A 108 13.34 8.33 -1.86
N TYR A 109 13.57 7.36 -0.99
CA TYR A 109 14.30 7.56 0.27
C TYR A 109 15.59 6.73 0.20
N PRO A 110 16.76 7.37 0.24
CA PRO A 110 18.01 6.67 0.06
C PRO A 110 18.24 5.69 1.20
N LEU A 111 18.68 4.47 0.85
CA LEU A 111 19.04 3.47 1.83
C LEU A 111 20.26 3.91 2.66
N PRO A 112 20.29 3.60 3.96
CA PRO A 112 21.49 3.77 4.78
C PRO A 112 22.66 2.97 4.23
N GLU A 113 23.90 3.37 4.54
CA GLU A 113 25.13 2.76 4.01
C GLU A 113 25.16 1.24 4.09
N ARG A 114 24.67 0.67 5.19
CA ARG A 114 24.63 -0.77 5.46
C ARG A 114 23.69 -1.56 4.53
N TYR A 115 22.82 -0.89 3.78
CA TYR A 115 21.83 -1.49 2.89
C TYR A 115 22.04 -1.09 1.42
N LYS A 116 23.10 -0.35 1.10
CA LYS A 116 23.35 0.11 -0.28
C LYS A 116 23.68 -1.01 -1.25
N ASP A 117 24.17 -2.14 -0.75
CA ASP A 117 24.40 -3.37 -1.51
C ASP A 117 23.10 -3.96 -2.10
N LEU A 118 21.94 -3.51 -1.63
CA LEU A 118 20.65 -3.89 -2.20
C LEU A 118 20.31 -3.15 -3.49
N TYR A 119 20.96 -2.02 -3.80
CA TYR A 119 20.78 -1.40 -5.12
C TYR A 119 21.43 -2.28 -6.19
N LEU A 120 20.74 -2.45 -7.32
CA LEU A 120 21.25 -3.28 -8.42
C LEU A 120 22.44 -2.63 -9.16
N HIS A 121 22.68 -1.32 -8.99
CA HIS A 121 23.76 -0.55 -9.63
C HIS A 121 24.35 0.54 -8.72
#